data_AF-A0A957QGM1-F1
#
_entry.id   AF-A0A957QGM1-F1
#
_cell.length_a   1.000
_cell.length_b   1.000
_cell.length_c   1.000
_cell.angle_alpha   90.00
_cell.angle_beta   90.00
_cell.angle_gamma   90.00
#
_symmetry.space_group_name_H-M   'P 1'
#
loop_
_entity.id
_entity.type
_entity.pdbx_description
1 polymer ?
#
loop_
_entity_poly.entity_id
_entity_poly.type
_entity_poly.pdbx_seq_one_letter_code
_entity_poly.pdbx_strand_id
1 'polypeptide(L)'
;MPTPILATKLYTPPPRADLVTRPRLLTRMDECRRRKLTLVSAPAGFGKTTLVTAWIDNLRFSIENRQSKIVNRIAWLSLDTGENDPIGFLSYLVAALQHIAPDWGAQVMQMIQSPQPPAVQTILTTLVNELAALPDDFILVLDDYHVIEAK
;
A
#
# COMPACT_ATOMS: atom_id res chain seq x y z
N MET A 1 -12.33 -9.08 -19.02
CA MET A 1 -12.07 -10.18 -18.05
C MET A 1 -11.30 -9.55 -16.90
N PRO A 2 -11.70 -9.74 -15.63
CA PRO A 2 -10.94 -9.20 -14.50
C PRO A 2 -9.53 -9.78 -14.52
N THR A 3 -8.52 -8.91 -14.45
CA THR A 3 -7.12 -9.34 -14.37
C THR A 3 -6.92 -10.05 -13.03
N PRO A 4 -6.41 -11.29 -13.00
CA PRO A 4 -6.21 -12.01 -11.75
C PRO A 4 -5.17 -11.27 -10.90
N ILE A 5 -5.52 -10.99 -9.66
CA ILE A 5 -4.63 -10.34 -8.70
C ILE A 5 -3.64 -11.36 -8.15
N LEU A 6 -2.35 -11.10 -8.33
CA LEU A 6 -1.29 -11.88 -7.70
C LEU A 6 -1.17 -11.50 -6.22
N ALA A 7 -1.69 -12.36 -5.35
CA ALA A 7 -1.79 -12.09 -3.91
C ALA A 7 -0.43 -11.78 -3.25
N THR A 8 0.67 -12.38 -3.70
CA THR A 8 2.01 -12.15 -3.11
C THR A 8 2.50 -10.71 -3.22
N LYS A 9 1.99 -9.92 -4.18
CA LYS A 9 2.27 -8.47 -4.27
C LYS A 9 1.62 -7.65 -3.14
N LEU A 10 0.63 -8.22 -2.45
CA LEU A 10 -0.17 -7.55 -1.43
C LEU A 10 0.31 -7.83 0.00
N TYR A 11 1.30 -8.70 0.18
CA TYR A 11 1.82 -9.08 1.48
C TYR A 11 3.08 -8.31 1.83
N THR A 12 3.14 -7.81 3.06
CA THR A 12 4.38 -7.29 3.63
C THR A 12 5.41 -8.43 3.70
N PRO A 13 6.61 -8.27 3.10
CA PRO A 13 7.64 -9.29 3.21
C PRO A 13 8.03 -9.52 4.68
N PRO A 14 8.21 -10.78 5.12
CA PRO A 14 8.58 -11.04 6.51
C PRO A 14 9.97 -10.47 6.81
N PRO A 15 10.18 -9.94 8.04
CA PRO A 15 11.52 -9.55 8.47
C PRO A 15 12.45 -10.76 8.47
N ARG A 16 13.71 -10.55 8.08
CA ARG A 16 14.74 -11.61 8.14
C ARG A 16 15.18 -11.82 9.59
N ALA A 17 15.39 -13.06 10.00
CA ALA A 17 15.85 -13.40 11.36
C ALA A 17 17.20 -12.76 11.70
N ASP A 18 18.13 -12.73 10.74
CA ASP A 18 19.49 -12.20 10.92
C ASP A 18 19.61 -10.71 10.57
N LEU A 19 18.54 -9.94 10.82
CA LEU A 19 18.53 -8.52 10.51
C LEU A 19 19.49 -7.75 11.45
N VAL A 20 20.50 -7.11 10.87
CA VAL A 20 21.28 -6.09 11.59
C VAL A 20 20.38 -4.88 11.84
N THR A 21 20.10 -4.59 13.11
CA THR A 21 19.24 -3.47 13.50
C THR A 21 19.87 -2.13 13.10
N ARG A 22 19.02 -1.20 12.66
CA ARG A 22 19.45 0.16 12.25
C ARG A 22 18.67 1.22 13.03
N PRO A 23 18.86 1.36 14.36
CA PRO A 23 18.02 2.21 15.22
C PRO A 23 17.88 3.64 14.71
N ARG A 24 18.99 4.24 14.25
CA ARG A 24 19.00 5.61 13.69
C ARG A 24 18.07 5.78 12.48
N LEU A 25 17.92 4.76 11.64
CA LEU A 25 17.01 4.81 10.49
C LEU A 25 15.56 4.56 10.91
N LEU A 26 15.33 3.66 11.87
CA LEU A 26 14.00 3.41 12.42
C LEU A 26 13.43 4.66 13.10
N THR A 27 14.22 5.38 13.89
CA THR A 27 13.82 6.66 14.48
C THR A 27 13.44 7.70 13.42
N ARG A 28 14.19 7.77 12.31
CA ARG A 28 13.84 8.65 11.17
C ARG A 28 12.53 8.25 10.50
N MET A 29 12.27 6.95 10.37
CA MET A 29 10.99 6.46 9.84
C MET A 29 9.81 6.81 10.77
N ASP A 30 10.01 6.81 12.08
CA ASP A 30 8.97 7.25 13.02
C ASP A 30 8.65 8.74 12.91
N GLU A 31 9.65 9.58 12.67
CA GLU A 31 9.45 11.02 12.40
C GLU A 31 8.62 11.24 11.12
N CYS A 32 8.78 10.36 10.13
CA CYS A 32 8.04 10.36 8.87
C CYS A 32 6.54 10.07 9.03
N ARG A 33 6.08 9.50 10.14
CA ARG A 33 4.64 9.28 10.41
C ARG A 33 3.80 10.55 10.40
N ARG A 34 4.45 11.70 10.68
CA ARG A 34 3.78 13.01 10.67
C ARG A 34 3.65 13.61 9.27
N ARG A 35 4.17 12.92 8.24
CA ARG A 35 4.14 13.35 6.85
C ARG A 35 3.08 12.56 6.09
N LYS A 36 2.40 13.21 5.14
CA LYS A 36 1.41 12.56 4.25
C LYS A 36 2.06 11.63 3.21
N LEU A 37 3.34 11.86 2.89
CA LEU A 37 4.10 11.09 1.93
C LEU A 37 5.57 11.01 2.38
N THR A 38 6.15 9.82 2.30
CA THR A 38 7.56 9.56 2.59
C THR A 38 8.18 8.75 1.47
N LEU A 39 9.24 9.28 0.86
CA LEU A 39 10.01 8.59 -0.17
C LEU A 39 11.26 7.95 0.46
N VAL A 40 11.36 6.61 0.36
CA VAL A 40 12.58 5.88 0.72
C VAL A 40 13.36 5.57 -0.56
N SER A 41 14.45 6.30 -0.79
CA SER A 41 15.28 6.16 -2.00
C SER A 41 16.72 5.78 -1.66
N ALA A 42 17.23 4.78 -2.38
CA ALA A 42 18.59 4.24 -2.32
C ALA A 42 18.79 3.28 -3.51
N PRO A 43 20.04 2.99 -3.92
CA PRO A 43 20.31 2.01 -4.97
C PRO A 43 19.77 0.60 -4.65
N ALA A 44 19.73 -0.27 -5.66
CA ALA A 44 19.35 -1.67 -5.46
C ALA A 44 20.27 -2.35 -4.43
N GLY A 45 19.70 -3.23 -3.58
CA GLY A 45 20.45 -3.96 -2.57
C GLY A 45 20.78 -3.20 -1.26
N PHE A 46 20.49 -1.90 -1.16
CA PHE A 46 20.79 -1.11 0.07
C PHE A 46 19.84 -1.39 1.26
N GLY A 47 18.83 -2.25 1.07
CA GLY A 47 17.87 -2.65 2.09
C GLY A 47 16.73 -1.66 2.30
N LYS A 48 16.21 -1.04 1.22
CA LYS A 48 15.02 -0.17 1.27
C LYS A 48 13.81 -0.90 1.84
N THR A 49 13.38 -1.96 1.14
CA THR A 49 12.29 -2.84 1.57
C THR A 49 12.54 -3.39 2.96
N THR A 50 13.78 -3.80 3.25
CA THR A 50 14.20 -4.30 4.58
C THR A 50 14.05 -3.26 5.69
N LEU A 51 14.37 -1.99 5.44
CA LEU A 51 14.15 -0.91 6.42
C LEU A 51 12.66 -0.70 6.67
N VAL A 52 11.86 -0.67 5.60
CA VAL A 52 10.41 -0.43 5.71
C VAL A 52 9.73 -1.60 6.43
N THR A 53 10.07 -2.85 6.14
CA THR A 53 9.50 -4.02 6.83
C THR A 53 9.92 -4.08 8.30
N ALA A 54 11.18 -3.79 8.62
CA ALA A 54 11.65 -3.72 10.01
C ALA A 54 10.95 -2.59 10.80
N TRP A 55 10.68 -1.47 10.16
CA TRP A 55 9.92 -0.37 10.77
C TRP A 55 8.46 -0.73 11.01
N ILE A 56 7.80 -1.36 10.02
CA ILE A 56 6.43 -1.86 10.12
C ILE A 56 6.29 -2.88 11.25
N ASP A 57 7.24 -3.79 11.38
CA ASP A 57 7.24 -4.80 12.45
C ASP A 57 7.23 -4.13 13.83
N ASN A 58 8.12 -3.14 14.06
CA ASN A 58 8.15 -2.34 15.29
C ASN A 58 6.84 -1.56 15.54
N LEU A 59 6.19 -1.07 14.48
CA LEU A 59 4.90 -0.38 14.60
C LEU A 59 3.77 -1.31 15.01
N ARG A 60 3.72 -2.54 14.50
CA ARG A 60 2.67 -3.51 14.81
C ARG A 60 2.64 -3.82 16.32
N PHE A 61 3.80 -3.89 16.97
CA PHE A 61 3.90 -4.02 18.43
C PHE A 61 3.37 -2.80 19.21
N SER A 62 3.25 -1.63 18.59
CA SER A 62 2.84 -0.38 19.23
C SER A 62 1.37 0.01 18.98
N ILE A 63 0.69 -0.65 18.04
CA ILE A 63 -0.64 -0.26 17.51
C ILE A 63 -1.77 -1.13 18.11
N GLU A 64 -1.57 -1.76 19.26
CA GLU A 64 -2.63 -2.49 19.98
C GLU A 64 -3.70 -1.54 20.58
N ASN A 65 -4.46 -0.84 19.74
CA ASN A 65 -5.64 -0.08 20.14
C ASN A 65 -6.91 -0.87 19.82
N ARG A 66 -7.58 -1.35 20.87
CA ARG A 66 -8.79 -2.20 20.85
C ARG A 66 -10.07 -1.56 20.27
N GLN A 67 -10.00 -0.35 19.70
CA GLN A 67 -11.18 0.40 19.21
C GLN A 67 -11.20 0.65 17.69
N SER A 68 -10.16 0.22 16.96
CA SER A 68 -10.03 0.41 15.51
C SER A 68 -11.05 -0.43 14.73
N LYS A 69 -11.74 0.15 13.74
CA LYS A 69 -12.58 -0.64 12.82
C LYS A 69 -11.75 -1.32 11.73
N ILE A 70 -10.55 -0.79 11.47
CA ILE A 70 -9.57 -1.38 10.55
C ILE A 70 -8.83 -2.53 11.26
N VAL A 71 -8.81 -3.71 10.63
CA VAL A 71 -8.22 -4.97 11.17
C VAL A 71 -6.68 -4.94 11.13
N ASN A 72 -6.10 -4.31 10.11
CA ASN A 72 -4.67 -4.11 9.94
C ASN A 72 -4.42 -2.69 9.44
N ARG A 73 -3.56 -1.89 10.07
CA ARG A 73 -3.34 -0.49 9.63
C ARG A 73 -2.35 -0.35 8.47
N ILE A 74 -1.88 -1.46 7.90
CA ILE A 74 -0.79 -1.47 6.93
C ILE A 74 -1.22 -2.24 5.69
N ALA A 75 -1.37 -1.50 4.59
CA ALA A 75 -1.54 -2.03 3.24
C ALA A 75 -0.19 -2.03 2.52
N TRP A 76 0.09 -3.09 1.77
CA TRP A 76 1.32 -3.23 1.00
C TRP A 76 0.97 -3.51 -0.46
N LEU A 77 1.67 -2.86 -1.38
CA LEU A 77 1.63 -3.13 -2.80
C LEU A 77 3.04 -3.10 -3.38
N SER A 78 3.54 -4.27 -3.76
CA SER A 78 4.74 -4.39 -4.60
C SER A 78 4.39 -4.17 -6.05
N LEU A 79 5.05 -3.20 -6.68
CA LEU A 79 4.81 -2.81 -8.06
C LEU A 79 5.82 -3.47 -8.99
N ASP A 80 5.39 -3.82 -10.20
CA ASP A 80 6.27 -4.12 -11.32
C ASP A 80 5.84 -3.35 -12.58
N THR A 81 6.55 -3.59 -13.68
CA THR A 81 6.30 -2.88 -14.95
C THR A 81 4.93 -3.20 -15.55
N GLY A 82 4.26 -4.27 -15.11
CA GLY A 82 2.89 -4.63 -15.51
C GLY A 82 1.82 -3.68 -14.95
N GLU A 83 2.12 -2.95 -13.88
CA GLU A 83 1.21 -1.96 -13.27
C GLU A 83 1.36 -0.54 -13.86
N ASN A 84 1.96 -0.40 -15.04
CA ASN A 84 1.99 0.86 -15.79
C ASN A 84 0.64 1.21 -16.47
N ASP A 85 -0.29 0.26 -16.55
CA ASP A 85 -1.66 0.54 -16.94
C ASP A 85 -2.47 1.09 -15.75
N PRO A 86 -3.15 2.26 -15.86
CA PRO A 86 -3.91 2.83 -14.75
C PRO A 86 -4.98 1.92 -14.16
N ILE A 87 -5.64 1.09 -14.99
CA ILE A 87 -6.67 0.18 -14.52
C ILE A 87 -6.03 -0.98 -13.73
N GLY A 88 -4.92 -1.52 -14.22
CA GLY A 88 -4.10 -2.50 -13.50
C GLY A 88 -3.62 -1.97 -12.16
N PHE A 89 -3.02 -0.77 -12.15
CA PHE A 89 -2.56 -0.10 -10.92
C PHE A 89 -3.70 0.09 -9.92
N LEU A 90 -4.84 0.63 -10.35
CA LEU A 90 -6.00 0.86 -9.48
C LEU A 90 -6.61 -0.44 -8.96
N SER A 91 -6.61 -1.51 -9.76
CA SER A 91 -7.09 -2.83 -9.32
C SER A 91 -6.25 -3.37 -8.16
N TYR A 92 -4.91 -3.31 -8.30
CA TYR A 92 -3.98 -3.73 -7.25
C TYR A 92 -4.02 -2.81 -6.03
N LEU A 93 -4.16 -1.50 -6.22
CA LEU A 93 -4.33 -0.55 -5.13
C LEU A 93 -5.58 -0.87 -4.33
N VAL A 94 -6.71 -1.14 -5.00
CA VAL A 94 -7.94 -1.49 -4.30
C VAL A 94 -7.80 -2.81 -3.55
N ALA A 95 -7.23 -3.83 -4.19
CA ALA A 95 -6.99 -5.11 -3.55
C ALA A 95 -6.06 -4.99 -2.32
N ALA A 96 -5.03 -4.14 -2.37
CA ALA A 96 -4.15 -3.87 -1.23
C ALA A 96 -4.90 -3.23 -0.05
N LEU A 97 -5.81 -2.30 -0.32
CA LEU A 97 -6.62 -1.63 0.71
C LEU A 97 -7.73 -2.53 1.26
N GLN A 98 -8.18 -3.53 0.50
CA GLN A 98 -9.12 -4.54 1.02
C GLN A 98 -8.50 -5.45 2.09
N HIS A 99 -7.17 -5.58 2.16
CA HIS A 99 -6.50 -6.27 3.28
C HIS A 99 -6.64 -5.53 4.62
N ILE A 100 -6.91 -4.22 4.60
CA ILE A 100 -7.08 -3.41 5.81
C ILE A 100 -8.57 -3.20 6.13
N ALA A 101 -9.40 -3.05 5.09
CA ALA A 101 -10.84 -2.89 5.18
C ALA A 101 -11.54 -3.74 4.09
N PRO A 102 -11.99 -4.97 4.41
CA PRO A 102 -12.48 -5.93 3.41
C PRO A 102 -13.60 -5.42 2.50
N ASP A 103 -14.51 -4.60 3.03
CA ASP A 103 -15.67 -4.07 2.30
C ASP A 103 -15.36 -2.76 1.54
N TRP A 104 -14.16 -2.20 1.70
CA TRP A 104 -13.76 -0.96 1.06
C TRP A 104 -13.48 -1.15 -0.44
N GLY A 105 -13.70 -0.12 -1.26
CA GLY A 105 -13.34 -0.13 -2.67
C GLY A 105 -14.26 -0.97 -3.54
N ALA A 106 -15.38 -1.49 -3.01
CA ALA A 106 -16.28 -2.37 -3.75
C ALA A 106 -16.87 -1.67 -4.98
N GLN A 107 -17.28 -0.40 -4.85
CA GLN A 107 -17.82 0.37 -5.97
C GLN A 107 -16.72 0.70 -6.98
N VAL A 108 -15.53 1.10 -6.52
CA VAL A 108 -14.36 1.32 -7.40
C VAL A 108 -14.01 0.07 -8.18
N MET A 109 -13.95 -1.10 -7.52
CA MET A 109 -13.65 -2.37 -8.16
C MET A 109 -14.71 -2.75 -9.20
N GLN A 110 -15.99 -2.52 -8.90
CA GLN A 110 -17.07 -2.72 -9.87
C GLN A 110 -16.92 -1.82 -11.10
N MET A 111 -16.55 -0.54 -10.91
CA MET A 111 -16.29 0.37 -12.02
C MET A 111 -15.12 -0.11 -12.90
N ILE A 112 -14.04 -0.57 -12.27
CA ILE A 112 -12.84 -1.09 -12.96
C ILE A 112 -13.17 -2.38 -13.74
N GLN A 113 -13.93 -3.30 -13.14
CA GLN A 113 -14.25 -4.60 -13.75
C GLN A 113 -15.41 -4.54 -14.75
N SER A 114 -16.05 -3.38 -14.92
CA SER A 114 -17.11 -3.17 -15.90
C SER A 114 -16.62 -3.51 -17.32
N PRO A 115 -17.47 -4.15 -18.17
CA PRO A 115 -17.15 -4.34 -19.58
C PRO A 115 -16.84 -3.03 -20.32
N GLN A 116 -17.41 -1.93 -19.82
CA GLN A 116 -17.19 -0.58 -20.32
C GLN A 116 -16.89 0.32 -19.11
N PRO A 117 -15.62 0.35 -18.65
CA PRO A 117 -15.26 1.13 -17.48
C PRO A 117 -15.43 2.63 -17.77
N PRO A 118 -15.86 3.43 -16.77
CA PRO A 118 -15.95 4.86 -16.93
C PRO A 118 -14.55 5.49 -17.09
N ALA A 119 -14.50 6.78 -17.42
CA ALA A 119 -13.24 7.50 -17.50
C ALA A 119 -12.44 7.38 -16.19
N VAL A 120 -11.11 7.26 -16.29
CA VAL A 120 -10.21 7.12 -15.14
C VAL A 120 -10.44 8.21 -14.09
N GLN A 121 -10.74 9.44 -14.51
CA GLN A 121 -11.03 10.55 -13.59
C GLN A 121 -12.28 10.30 -12.71
N THR A 122 -13.31 9.65 -13.26
CA THR A 122 -14.50 9.24 -12.50
C THR A 122 -14.14 8.18 -11.46
N ILE A 123 -13.35 7.18 -11.87
CA ILE A 123 -12.87 6.12 -10.97
C ILE A 123 -12.04 6.72 -9.82
N LEU A 124 -11.11 7.62 -10.14
CA LEU A 124 -10.28 8.32 -9.16
C LEU A 124 -11.11 9.18 -8.20
N THR A 125 -12.14 9.86 -8.70
CA THR A 125 -13.03 10.67 -7.85
C THR A 125 -13.76 9.78 -6.84
N THR A 126 -14.32 8.65 -7.29
CA THR A 126 -14.95 7.67 -6.40
C THR A 126 -13.95 7.12 -5.38
N LEU A 127 -12.75 6.74 -5.83
CA LEU A 127 -11.68 6.22 -4.96
C LEU A 127 -11.32 7.23 -3.86
N VAL A 128 -11.12 8.51 -4.20
CA VAL A 128 -10.78 9.55 -3.22
C VAL A 128 -11.92 9.78 -2.23
N ASN A 129 -13.17 9.76 -2.68
CA ASN A 129 -14.34 9.89 -1.79
C ASN A 129 -14.45 8.70 -0.83
N GLU A 130 -14.23 7.47 -1.31
CA GLU A 130 -14.22 6.28 -0.46
C GLU A 130 -13.05 6.29 0.53
N LEU A 131 -11.87 6.77 0.13
CA LEU A 131 -10.73 6.95 1.05
C LEU A 131 -11.05 7.98 2.13
N ALA A 132 -11.70 9.09 1.78
CA ALA A 132 -12.07 10.14 2.73
C ALA A 132 -13.12 9.69 3.75
N ALA A 133 -13.88 8.63 3.45
CA ALA A 133 -14.87 8.04 4.34
C ALA A 133 -14.29 7.02 5.34
N LEU A 134 -13.01 6.64 5.19
CA LEU A 134 -12.38 5.72 6.14
C LEU A 134 -12.21 6.39 7.51
N PRO A 135 -12.64 5.74 8.61
CA PRO A 135 -12.67 6.36 9.93
C PRO A 135 -11.30 6.39 10.63
N ASP A 136 -10.34 5.61 10.15
CA ASP A 136 -9.06 5.33 10.80
C ASP A 136 -7.91 5.61 9.83
N ASP A 137 -6.84 6.23 10.32
CA ASP A 137 -5.59 6.38 9.57
C ASP A 137 -4.93 5.02 9.32
N PHE A 138 -4.35 4.87 8.13
CA PHE A 138 -3.59 3.70 7.69
C PHE A 138 -2.31 4.10 6.95
N ILE A 139 -1.41 3.15 6.78
CA ILE A 139 -0.17 3.27 6.01
C ILE A 139 -0.32 2.43 4.75
N LEU A 140 -0.14 3.05 3.58
CA LEU A 140 0.00 2.36 2.31
C LEU A 140 1.47 2.38 1.90
N VAL A 141 2.05 1.20 1.70
CA VAL A 141 3.40 1.06 1.14
C VAL A 141 3.30 0.70 -0.33
N LEU A 142 3.95 1.53 -1.17
CA LEU A 142 4.19 1.25 -2.57
C LEU A 142 5.66 0.84 -2.73
N ASP A 143 5.92 -0.46 -2.77
CA ASP A 143 7.28 -0.99 -2.95
C ASP A 143 7.65 -1.00 -4.43
N ASP A 144 8.92 -0.73 -4.71
CA ASP A 144 9.47 -0.61 -6.06
C ASP A 144 8.77 0.41 -6.99
N TYR A 145 8.16 1.47 -6.45
CA TYR A 145 7.47 2.53 -7.23
C TYR A 145 8.23 3.11 -8.43
N HIS A 146 9.57 3.10 -8.40
CA HIS A 146 10.41 3.53 -9.52
C HIS A 146 10.20 2.78 -10.85
N VAL A 147 9.52 1.62 -10.84
CA VAL A 147 9.14 0.86 -12.05
C VAL A 147 7.90 1.42 -12.76
N ILE A 148 7.20 2.38 -12.12
CA ILE A 148 6.03 3.04 -12.66
C ILE A 148 6.47 4.30 -13.41
N GLU A 149 6.01 4.41 -14.65
CA GLU A 149 6.30 5.48 -15.59
C GLU A 149 5.03 6.27 -15.89
N ALA A 150 5.12 7.59 -15.83
CA ALA A 150 4.06 8.45 -16.34
C ALA A 150 4.22 8.56 -17.86
N LYS A 151 3.26 8.01 -18.61
CA LYS A 151 3.15 8.20 -20.06
C LYS A 151 2.34 9.44 -20.39
#